data_AF-A0AAJ6LCL2-F1
#
_entry.id   AF-A0AAJ6LCL2-F1
#
_cell.length_a   1.000
_cell.length_b   1.000
_cell.length_c   1.000
_cell.angle_alpha   90.00
_cell.angle_beta   90.00
_cell.angle_gamma   90.00
#
_symmetry.space_group_name_H-M   'P 1'
#
loop_
_entity.id
_entity.type
_entity.pdbx_description
1 polymer ?
#
loop_
_entity_poly.entity_id
_entity_poly.type
_entity_poly.pdbx_seq_one_letter_code
_entity_poly.pdbx_strand_id
1 'polypeptide(L)'
;MDEWDKYQEEMKFKYPKVFENALKIQSLYPETDRGAALIVAAVLEEQLTLILYSFLRDSKSAKILLDGFNAPIGQFSSKIHLCHALGLIEDDEYKQLEGLRKIRNKFAHSFENIDFDTQQIKDLINGNLIELPPNSSTRKLFHNWFINLNHDLLYRSNEVLTDKRNSKTYKFKHIKNINFVEVDGF
;
A
#
# COMPACT_ATOMS: atom_id res chain seq x y z
N MET A 1 -24.47 19.09 -16.88
CA MET A 1 -24.03 18.59 -15.58
C MET A 1 -25.08 18.99 -14.58
N ASP A 2 -25.61 18.02 -13.84
CA ASP A 2 -26.41 18.35 -12.66
C ASP A 2 -25.52 19.01 -11.59
N GLU A 3 -26.12 19.56 -10.53
CA GLU A 3 -25.36 20.19 -9.44
C GLU A 3 -24.39 19.20 -8.76
N TRP A 4 -24.67 17.91 -8.85
CA TRP A 4 -23.86 16.86 -8.24
C TRP A 4 -22.62 16.54 -9.07
N ASP A 5 -22.74 16.42 -10.38
CA ASP A 5 -21.63 16.28 -11.33
C ASP A 5 -20.67 17.47 -11.20
N LYS A 6 -21.21 18.69 -11.08
CA LYS A 6 -20.39 19.90 -10.92
C LYS A 6 -19.61 19.88 -9.60
N TYR A 7 -20.25 19.49 -8.50
CA TYR A 7 -19.59 19.32 -7.21
C TYR A 7 -18.50 18.24 -7.25
N GLN A 8 -18.76 17.11 -7.91
CA GLN A 8 -17.78 16.03 -8.05
C GLN A 8 -16.54 16.50 -8.81
N GLU A 9 -16.71 17.23 -9.93
CA GLU A 9 -15.60 17.83 -10.67
C GLU A 9 -14.82 18.87 -9.84
N GLU A 10 -15.51 19.72 -9.08
CA GLU A 10 -14.86 20.68 -8.17
C GLU A 10 -14.05 19.98 -7.07
N MET A 11 -14.59 18.93 -6.44
CA MET A 11 -13.90 18.16 -5.40
C MET A 11 -12.73 17.37 -5.97
N LYS A 12 -12.87 16.80 -7.16
CA LYS A 12 -11.78 16.10 -7.87
C LYS A 12 -10.62 17.04 -8.17
N PHE A 13 -10.91 18.28 -8.58
CA PHE A 13 -9.88 19.28 -8.80
C PHE A 13 -9.21 19.72 -7.48
N LYS A 14 -9.98 19.93 -6.42
CA LYS A 14 -9.48 20.44 -5.14
C LYS A 14 -8.74 19.37 -4.32
N TYR A 15 -9.18 18.12 -4.39
CA TYR A 15 -8.67 16.99 -3.60
C TYR A 15 -8.52 15.72 -4.45
N PRO A 16 -7.62 15.73 -5.47
CA PRO A 16 -7.53 14.64 -6.44
C PRO A 16 -7.25 13.28 -5.80
N LYS A 17 -6.38 13.23 -4.79
CA LYS A 17 -6.04 11.99 -4.07
C LYS A 17 -7.22 11.41 -3.29
N VAL A 18 -8.04 12.27 -2.67
CA VAL A 18 -9.24 11.85 -1.94
C VAL A 18 -10.27 11.29 -2.89
N PHE A 19 -10.47 11.95 -4.03
CA PHE A 19 -11.40 11.51 -5.05
C PHE A 19 -10.99 10.18 -5.67
N GLU A 20 -9.72 10.04 -6.06
CA GLU A 20 -9.18 8.78 -6.59
C GLU A 20 -9.34 7.64 -5.57
N ASN A 21 -9.05 7.92 -4.30
CA ASN A 21 -9.23 6.95 -3.22
C ASN A 21 -10.69 6.53 -3.04
N ALA A 22 -11.63 7.48 -3.11
CA ALA A 22 -13.06 7.20 -3.03
C ALA A 22 -13.52 6.29 -4.18
N LEU A 23 -13.01 6.48 -5.40
CA LEU A 23 -13.28 5.61 -6.53
C LEU A 23 -12.75 4.18 -6.30
N LYS A 24 -11.53 4.06 -5.75
CA LYS A 24 -10.93 2.77 -5.37
C LYS A 24 -11.75 2.04 -4.29
N ILE A 25 -12.34 2.77 -3.34
CA ILE A 25 -13.26 2.20 -2.35
C ILE A 25 -14.58 1.78 -3.01
N GLN A 26 -15.12 2.61 -3.92
CA GLN A 26 -16.37 2.33 -4.60
C GLN A 26 -16.29 1.07 -5.48
N SER A 27 -15.15 0.82 -6.11
CA SER A 27 -14.96 -0.38 -6.95
C SER A 27 -14.99 -1.69 -6.17
N LEU A 28 -14.89 -1.68 -4.84
CA LEU A 28 -14.99 -2.91 -4.01
C LEU A 28 -16.41 -3.47 -3.90
N TYR A 29 -17.43 -2.61 -3.95
CA TYR A 29 -18.81 -3.01 -3.71
C TYR A 29 -19.40 -3.99 -4.73
N PRO A 30 -19.19 -3.82 -6.05
CA PRO A 30 -19.72 -4.77 -7.04
C PRO A 30 -18.91 -6.08 -7.15
N GLU A 31 -17.76 -6.17 -6.46
CA GLU A 31 -16.80 -7.25 -6.68
C GLU A 31 -17.10 -8.51 -5.87
N THR A 32 -16.63 -9.66 -6.39
CA THR A 32 -16.58 -10.91 -5.64
C THR A 32 -15.66 -10.78 -4.42
N ASP A 33 -15.76 -11.67 -3.41
CA ASP A 33 -14.88 -11.62 -2.23
C ASP A 33 -13.40 -11.70 -2.64
N ARG A 34 -13.10 -12.56 -3.62
CA ARG A 34 -11.78 -12.64 -4.28
C ARG A 34 -11.38 -11.32 -4.93
N GLY A 35 -12.26 -10.74 -5.74
CA GLY A 35 -12.02 -9.47 -6.44
C GLY A 35 -11.73 -8.34 -5.45
N ALA A 36 -12.56 -8.19 -4.42
CA ALA A 36 -12.38 -7.21 -3.36
C ALA A 36 -11.03 -7.38 -2.65
N ALA A 37 -10.65 -8.62 -2.28
CA ALA A 37 -9.37 -8.88 -1.62
C ALA A 37 -8.14 -8.53 -2.50
N LEU A 38 -8.22 -8.80 -3.81
CA LEU A 38 -7.17 -8.46 -4.76
C LEU A 38 -7.04 -6.94 -4.94
N ILE A 39 -8.16 -6.23 -5.08
CA ILE A 39 -8.19 -4.76 -5.23
C ILE A 39 -7.65 -4.11 -3.96
N VAL A 40 -8.12 -4.51 -2.78
CA VAL A 40 -7.63 -3.98 -1.49
C VAL A 40 -6.12 -4.10 -1.38
N ALA A 41 -5.56 -5.27 -1.69
CA ALA A 41 -4.12 -5.48 -1.64
C ALA A 41 -3.36 -4.59 -2.65
N ALA A 42 -3.88 -4.44 -3.87
CA ALA A 42 -3.27 -3.58 -4.89
C ALA A 42 -3.25 -2.10 -4.46
N VAL A 43 -4.36 -1.60 -3.89
CA VAL A 43 -4.46 -0.23 -3.41
C VAL A 43 -3.49 0.04 -2.26
N LEU A 44 -3.42 -0.86 -1.27
CA LEU A 44 -2.50 -0.71 -0.15
C LEU A 44 -1.04 -0.88 -0.57
N GLU A 45 -0.75 -1.77 -1.51
CA GLU A 45 0.58 -1.91 -2.08
C GLU A 45 1.05 -0.63 -2.76
N GLU A 46 0.17 0.03 -3.53
CA GLU A 46 0.44 1.32 -4.15
C GLU A 46 0.69 2.42 -3.10
N GLN A 47 -0.12 2.47 -2.03
CA GLN A 47 0.09 3.39 -0.91
C GLN A 47 1.47 3.22 -0.27
N LEU A 48 1.90 1.98 -0.01
CA LEU A 48 3.23 1.70 0.52
C LEU A 48 4.34 2.12 -0.44
N THR A 49 4.17 1.90 -1.75
CA THR A 49 5.11 2.39 -2.77
C THR A 49 5.25 3.92 -2.69
N LEU A 50 4.14 4.66 -2.57
CA LEU A 50 4.16 6.12 -2.46
C LEU A 50 4.87 6.58 -1.17
N ILE A 51 4.60 5.92 -0.04
CA ILE A 51 5.28 6.19 1.23
C ILE A 51 6.81 6.01 1.09
N LEU A 52 7.24 4.91 0.47
CA LEU A 52 8.66 4.64 0.23
C LEU A 52 9.30 5.68 -0.70
N TYR A 53 8.61 6.11 -1.75
CA TYR A 53 9.11 7.18 -2.64
C TYR A 53 9.17 8.56 -1.98
N SER A 54 8.27 8.84 -1.04
CA SER A 54 8.32 10.04 -0.22
C SER A 54 9.51 10.03 0.73
N PHE A 55 9.85 8.88 1.31
CA PHE A 55 10.95 8.76 2.25
C PHE A 55 12.33 8.66 1.59
N LEU A 56 12.47 7.81 0.57
CA LEU A 56 13.76 7.52 -0.06
C LEU A 56 14.27 8.74 -0.85
N ARG A 57 15.60 8.82 -1.02
CA ARG A 57 16.17 9.85 -1.89
C ARG A 57 15.73 9.61 -3.33
N ASP A 58 15.49 10.68 -4.07
CA ASP A 58 15.23 10.57 -5.50
C ASP A 58 16.50 10.12 -6.23
N SER A 59 16.51 8.86 -6.66
CA SER A 59 17.66 8.26 -7.33
C SER A 59 17.26 7.07 -8.19
N LYS A 60 18.05 6.80 -9.23
CA LYS A 60 17.89 5.60 -10.08
C LYS A 60 17.86 4.31 -9.26
N SER A 61 18.68 4.23 -8.20
CA SER A 61 18.71 3.07 -7.29
C SER A 61 17.37 2.84 -6.59
N ALA A 62 16.69 3.90 -6.13
CA ALA A 62 15.37 3.76 -5.51
C ALA A 62 14.35 3.22 -6.52
N LYS A 63 14.37 3.73 -7.76
CA LYS A 63 13.51 3.25 -8.85
C LYS A 63 13.77 1.78 -9.19
N ILE A 64 15.03 1.36 -9.27
CA ILE A 64 15.41 -0.04 -9.52
C ILE A 64 14.89 -0.95 -8.39
N LEU A 65 14.99 -0.49 -7.13
CA LEU A 65 14.57 -1.28 -5.98
C LEU A 65 13.05 -1.48 -5.91
N LEU A 66 12.27 -0.47 -6.30
CA LEU A 66 10.81 -0.45 -6.16
C LEU A 66 10.08 -0.93 -7.43
N ASP A 67 10.52 -0.46 -8.61
CA ASP A 67 9.81 -0.65 -9.89
C ASP A 67 10.67 -1.32 -10.98
N GLY A 68 11.93 -1.64 -10.67
CA GLY A 68 12.82 -2.34 -11.61
C GLY A 68 12.31 -3.72 -12.01
N PHE A 69 12.83 -4.24 -13.12
CA PHE A 69 12.61 -5.64 -13.48
C PHE A 69 13.17 -6.54 -12.37
N ASN A 70 12.33 -7.44 -11.83
CA ASN A 70 12.64 -8.22 -10.62
C ASN A 70 13.04 -7.34 -9.42
N ALA A 71 12.39 -6.18 -9.27
CA ALA A 71 12.57 -5.27 -8.15
C ALA A 71 12.58 -6.02 -6.80
N PRO A 72 13.67 -5.93 -6.01
CA PRO A 72 13.77 -6.58 -4.71
C PRO A 72 12.66 -6.17 -3.73
N ILE A 73 12.14 -4.95 -3.87
CA ILE A 73 11.04 -4.39 -3.06
C ILE A 73 9.81 -4.15 -3.95
N GLY A 74 9.62 -4.98 -4.98
CA GLY A 74 8.51 -4.85 -5.92
C GLY A 74 7.19 -5.42 -5.41
N GLN A 75 7.23 -6.33 -4.43
CA GLN A 75 6.06 -7.08 -3.97
C GLN A 75 5.47 -6.52 -2.68
N PHE A 76 4.17 -6.75 -2.47
CA PHE A 76 3.44 -6.31 -1.29
C PHE A 76 4.14 -6.67 0.04
N SER A 77 4.58 -7.92 0.23
CA SER A 77 5.31 -8.35 1.44
C SER A 77 6.58 -7.54 1.67
N SER A 78 7.43 -7.40 0.65
CA SER A 78 8.70 -6.68 0.76
C SER A 78 8.49 -5.21 1.12
N LYS A 79 7.43 -4.57 0.59
CA LYS A 79 7.08 -3.18 0.91
C LYS A 79 6.58 -3.05 2.34
N ILE A 80 5.72 -3.96 2.82
CA ILE A 80 5.25 -3.98 4.21
C ILE A 80 6.45 -4.05 5.17
N HIS A 81 7.34 -5.02 4.96
CA HIS A 81 8.52 -5.18 5.82
C HIS A 81 9.46 -3.98 5.77
N LEU A 82 9.71 -3.40 4.59
CA LEU A 82 10.59 -2.25 4.48
C LEU A 82 9.98 -1.01 5.14
N CYS A 83 8.70 -0.72 4.91
CA CYS A 83 8.02 0.39 5.57
C CYS A 83 8.09 0.26 7.09
N HIS A 84 7.83 -0.93 7.63
CA HIS A 84 7.90 -1.19 9.07
C HIS A 84 9.32 -1.04 9.62
N ALA A 85 10.31 -1.64 8.96
CA ALA A 85 11.72 -1.54 9.37
C ALA A 85 12.26 -0.11 9.34
N LEU A 86 11.69 0.76 8.49
CA LEU A 86 12.05 2.17 8.41
C LEU A 86 11.25 3.06 9.38
N GLY A 87 10.28 2.50 10.11
CA GLY A 87 9.38 3.25 11.00
C GLY A 87 8.37 4.13 10.27
N LEU A 88 8.01 3.76 9.04
CA LEU A 88 7.03 4.51 8.21
C LEU A 88 5.59 4.04 8.41
N ILE A 89 5.43 2.88 9.05
CA ILE A 89 4.14 2.34 9.51
C ILE A 89 4.30 1.82 10.94
N GLU A 90 3.22 1.87 11.70
CA GLU A 90 3.13 1.45 13.09
C GLU A 90 3.03 -0.08 13.21
N ASP A 91 3.24 -0.61 14.43
CA ASP A 91 3.24 -2.06 14.70
C ASP A 91 1.86 -2.70 14.46
N ASP A 92 0.79 -1.98 14.70
CA ASP A 92 -0.59 -2.40 14.45
C ASP A 92 -0.90 -2.33 12.95
N GLU A 93 -0.52 -1.26 12.25
CA GLU A 93 -0.63 -1.14 10.78
C GLU A 93 0.11 -2.28 10.09
N TYR A 94 1.31 -2.63 10.55
CA TYR A 94 2.07 -3.79 10.06
C TYR A 94 1.30 -5.10 10.20
N LYS A 95 0.74 -5.38 11.38
CA LYS A 95 -0.06 -6.60 11.63
C LYS A 95 -1.29 -6.65 10.73
N GLN A 96 -1.97 -5.51 10.57
CA GLN A 96 -3.13 -5.39 9.71
C GLN A 96 -2.78 -5.67 8.23
N LEU A 97 -1.71 -5.05 7.72
CA LEU A 97 -1.24 -5.28 6.35
C LEU A 97 -0.84 -6.75 6.11
N GLU A 98 -0.18 -7.39 7.08
CA GLU A 98 0.14 -8.82 7.00
C GLU A 98 -1.12 -9.70 7.00
N GLY A 99 -2.15 -9.33 7.75
CA GLY A 99 -3.47 -9.98 7.72
C GLY A 99 -4.11 -9.94 6.33
N LEU A 100 -4.18 -8.74 5.73
CA LEU A 100 -4.71 -8.54 4.38
C LEU A 100 -3.88 -9.27 3.32
N ARG A 101 -2.54 -9.27 3.45
CA ARG A 101 -1.65 -10.03 2.56
C ARG A 101 -1.94 -11.53 2.62
N LYS A 102 -2.15 -12.09 3.82
CA LYS A 102 -2.51 -13.51 3.98
C LYS A 102 -3.85 -13.83 3.32
N ILE A 103 -4.86 -12.97 3.49
CA ILE A 103 -6.17 -13.13 2.83
C ILE A 103 -6.01 -13.11 1.30
N ARG A 104 -5.33 -12.10 0.76
CA ARG A 104 -5.05 -11.98 -0.67
C ARG A 104 -4.34 -13.22 -1.22
N ASN A 105 -3.35 -13.73 -0.50
CA ASN A 105 -2.63 -14.93 -0.92
C ASN A 105 -3.51 -16.18 -0.91
N LYS A 106 -4.42 -16.34 0.06
CA LYS A 106 -5.39 -17.43 0.03
C LYS A 106 -6.28 -17.35 -1.20
N PHE A 107 -6.80 -16.17 -1.50
CA PHE A 107 -7.63 -15.96 -2.70
C PHE A 107 -6.89 -16.17 -4.02
N ALA A 108 -5.60 -15.81 -4.08
CA ALA A 108 -4.77 -15.95 -5.28
C ALA A 108 -4.27 -17.38 -5.54
N HIS A 109 -4.10 -18.19 -4.49
CA HIS A 109 -3.55 -19.55 -4.60
C HIS A 109 -4.59 -20.67 -4.41
N SER A 110 -5.82 -20.33 -4.00
CA SER A 110 -6.91 -21.31 -3.92
C SER A 110 -7.58 -21.48 -5.29
N PHE A 111 -7.55 -22.71 -5.80
CA PHE A 111 -8.41 -23.14 -6.91
C PHE A 111 -9.83 -23.49 -6.45
N GLU A 112 -10.04 -23.65 -5.14
CA GLU A 112 -11.33 -23.91 -4.52
C GLU A 112 -12.16 -22.63 -4.43
N ASN A 113 -13.48 -22.80 -4.41
CA ASN A 113 -14.44 -21.72 -4.16
C ASN A 113 -14.39 -21.34 -2.67
N ILE A 114 -13.57 -20.35 -2.36
CA ILE A 114 -13.48 -19.72 -1.04
C ILE A 114 -14.08 -18.31 -1.09
N ASP A 115 -14.53 -17.85 0.07
CA ASP A 115 -15.20 -16.57 0.29
C ASP A 115 -14.79 -16.00 1.66
N PHE A 116 -15.36 -14.86 2.06
CA PHE A 116 -15.05 -14.26 3.35
C PHE A 116 -15.60 -15.06 4.54
N ASP A 117 -16.63 -15.88 4.36
CA ASP A 117 -17.19 -16.72 5.42
C ASP A 117 -16.46 -18.05 5.62
N THR A 118 -15.54 -18.39 4.72
CA THR A 118 -14.58 -19.47 4.89
C THR A 118 -13.81 -19.27 6.20
N GLN A 119 -13.88 -20.26 7.10
CA GLN A 119 -13.44 -20.13 8.51
C GLN A 119 -12.09 -19.43 8.67
N GLN A 120 -11.07 -19.87 7.93
CA GLN A 120 -9.73 -19.32 8.08
C GLN A 120 -9.57 -17.87 7.59
N ILE A 121 -10.46 -17.40 6.70
CA ILE A 121 -10.48 -16.00 6.22
C ILE A 121 -11.28 -15.16 7.21
N LYS A 122 -12.43 -15.69 7.65
CA LYS A 122 -13.26 -15.09 8.69
C LYS A 122 -12.49 -14.84 9.99
N ASP A 123 -11.66 -15.80 10.41
CA ASP A 123 -10.80 -15.68 11.59
C ASP A 123 -9.75 -14.57 11.43
N LEU A 124 -9.17 -14.43 10.22
CA LEU A 124 -8.24 -13.35 9.93
C LEU A 124 -8.93 -11.98 9.96
N ILE A 125 -10.15 -11.88 9.43
CA ILE A 125 -10.93 -10.64 9.46
C ILE A 125 -11.27 -10.27 10.89
N ASN A 126 -11.84 -11.20 11.66
CA ASN A 126 -12.25 -10.95 13.04
C ASN A 126 -11.07 -10.64 13.96
N GLY A 127 -9.95 -11.35 13.80
CA GLY A 127 -8.78 -11.20 14.66
C GLY A 127 -8.00 -9.89 14.47
N ASN A 128 -8.25 -9.13 13.40
CA ASN A 128 -7.61 -7.84 13.12
C ASN A 128 -8.52 -6.64 13.38
N LEU A 129 -9.72 -6.85 13.93
CA LEU A 129 -10.67 -5.79 14.25
C LEU A 129 -10.69 -5.53 15.76
N ILE A 130 -10.66 -4.24 16.14
CA ILE A 130 -10.77 -3.80 17.53
C ILE A 130 -12.20 -4.01 18.04
N GLU A 131 -13.20 -3.76 17.20
CA GLU A 131 -14.61 -3.95 17.51
C GLU A 131 -15.33 -4.70 16.38
N LEU A 132 -16.26 -5.56 16.78
CA LEU A 132 -17.16 -6.26 15.86
C LEU A 132 -18.57 -5.66 16.02
N PRO A 133 -19.00 -4.76 15.12
CA PRO A 133 -20.34 -4.21 15.20
C PRO A 133 -21.36 -5.35 15.07
N PRO A 134 -22.33 -5.45 16.00
CA PRO A 134 -23.24 -6.57 16.05
C PRO A 134 -24.00 -6.71 14.72
N ASN A 135 -24.25 -7.96 14.32
CA ASN A 135 -24.95 -8.31 13.07
C ASN A 135 -24.26 -7.83 11.77
N SER A 136 -22.95 -7.56 11.79
CA SER A 136 -22.20 -7.25 10.57
C SER A 136 -21.83 -8.51 9.78
N SER A 137 -22.04 -8.49 8.47
CA SER A 137 -21.51 -9.53 7.59
C SER A 137 -19.99 -9.47 7.52
N THR A 138 -19.35 -10.62 7.30
CA THR A 138 -17.88 -10.72 7.21
C THR A 138 -17.30 -9.84 6.11
N ARG A 139 -18.04 -9.65 5.01
CA ARG A 139 -17.70 -8.69 3.95
C ARG A 139 -17.70 -7.24 4.44
N LYS A 140 -18.72 -6.81 5.19
CA LYS A 140 -18.78 -5.45 5.73
C LYS A 140 -17.63 -5.19 6.70
N LEU A 141 -17.31 -6.19 7.53
CA LEU A 141 -16.15 -6.16 8.41
C LEU A 141 -14.84 -5.98 7.64
N PHE A 142 -14.64 -6.75 6.56
CA PHE A 142 -13.47 -6.62 5.68
C PHE A 142 -13.38 -5.23 5.02
N HIS A 143 -14.49 -4.70 4.50
CA HIS A 143 -14.52 -3.35 3.91
C HIS A 143 -14.18 -2.28 4.94
N ASN A 144 -14.75 -2.37 6.15
CA ASN A 144 -14.45 -1.41 7.22
C ASN A 144 -12.97 -1.45 7.62
N TRP A 145 -12.40 -2.65 7.75
CA TRP A 145 -10.98 -2.83 8.01
C TRP A 145 -10.13 -2.12 6.95
N PHE A 146 -10.40 -2.38 5.67
CA PHE A 146 -9.70 -1.70 4.58
C PHE A 146 -9.87 -0.19 4.64
N ILE A 147 -11.10 0.32 4.79
CA ILE A 147 -11.38 1.76 4.78
C ILE A 147 -10.59 2.48 5.87
N ASN A 148 -10.56 1.93 7.09
CA ASN A 148 -9.83 2.53 8.21
C ASN A 148 -8.32 2.55 7.94
N LEU A 149 -7.73 1.40 7.64
CA LEU A 149 -6.30 1.30 7.37
C LEU A 149 -5.88 2.16 6.16
N ASN A 150 -6.68 2.15 5.10
CA ASN A 150 -6.44 2.93 3.91
C ASN A 150 -6.54 4.44 4.17
N HIS A 151 -7.45 4.86 5.06
CA HIS A 151 -7.56 6.24 5.53
C HIS A 151 -6.31 6.66 6.30
N ASP A 152 -5.85 5.83 7.24
CA ASP A 152 -4.66 6.10 8.07
C ASP A 152 -3.39 6.26 7.21
N LEU A 153 -3.28 5.46 6.14
CA LEU A 153 -2.16 5.53 5.20
C LEU A 153 -2.31 6.61 4.12
N LEU A 154 -3.53 7.10 3.84
CA LEU A 154 -3.83 7.97 2.70
C LEU A 154 -2.94 9.21 2.64
N TYR A 155 -2.66 9.81 3.80
CA TYR A 155 -1.86 11.03 3.91
C TYR A 155 -0.43 10.78 4.38
N ARG A 156 -0.08 9.54 4.75
CA ARG A 156 1.25 9.17 5.27
C ARG A 156 2.36 9.56 4.31
N SER A 157 2.15 9.44 3.00
CA SER A 157 3.13 9.87 2.00
C SER A 157 3.48 11.37 2.09
N ASN A 158 2.55 12.22 2.53
CA ASN A 158 2.77 13.66 2.67
C ASN A 158 3.49 13.98 3.98
N GLU A 159 3.15 13.28 5.06
CA GLU A 159 3.83 13.40 6.36
C GLU A 159 5.30 12.99 6.23
N VAL A 160 5.53 11.81 5.67
CA VAL A 160 6.85 11.22 5.46
C VAL A 160 7.72 12.02 4.48
N LEU A 161 7.11 12.83 3.61
CA LEU A 161 7.85 13.69 2.68
C LEU A 161 8.74 14.70 3.43
N THR A 162 8.36 15.09 4.64
CA THR A 162 9.18 15.97 5.49
C THR A 162 10.49 15.32 5.93
N ASP A 163 10.53 13.98 5.98
CA ASP A 163 11.71 13.18 6.34
C ASP A 163 12.51 12.68 5.12
N LYS A 164 12.18 13.18 3.92
CA LYS A 164 12.79 12.71 2.66
C LYS A 164 14.31 12.72 2.74
N ARG A 165 14.89 11.56 2.44
CA ARG A 165 16.35 11.37 2.47
C ARG A 165 17.00 12.13 1.33
N ASN A 166 18.13 12.75 1.65
CA ASN A 166 19.02 13.40 0.69
C ASN A 166 20.41 12.76 0.72
N SER A 167 21.17 12.95 -0.35
CA SER A 167 22.56 12.50 -0.40
C SER A 167 23.38 13.15 0.72
N LYS A 168 24.15 12.34 1.45
CA LYS A 168 25.05 12.81 2.50
C LYS A 168 26.50 12.69 2.08
N THR A 169 27.29 13.69 2.44
CA THR A 169 28.75 13.61 2.37
C THR A 169 29.30 13.27 3.75
N TYR A 170 30.00 12.15 3.83
CA TYR A 170 30.63 11.69 5.08
C TYR A 170 32.04 12.26 5.22
N LYS A 171 32.39 12.68 6.45
CA LYS A 171 33.68 13.33 6.77
C LYS A 171 34.88 12.39 6.58
N PHE A 172 34.69 11.10 6.85
CA PHE A 172 35.72 10.07 6.71
C PHE A 172 35.68 9.45 5.31
N LYS A 173 36.17 10.20 4.30
CA LYS A 173 36.33 9.70 2.92
C LYS A 173 37.79 9.74 2.50
N HIS A 174 38.40 8.57 2.32
CA HIS A 174 39.76 8.43 1.77
C HIS A 174 39.80 8.57 0.24
N ILE A 175 38.69 8.26 -0.44
CA ILE A 175 38.58 8.32 -1.91
C ILE A 175 37.70 9.51 -2.29
N LYS A 176 38.23 10.42 -3.10
CA LYS A 176 37.50 11.49 -3.79
C LYS A 176 37.61 11.26 -5.30
N ASN A 177 36.50 11.45 -6.02
CA ASN A 177 36.42 11.39 -7.49
C ASN A 177 36.83 10.04 -8.08
N ILE A 178 35.89 9.08 -8.04
CA ILE A 178 36.00 7.86 -8.84
C ILE A 178 35.61 8.24 -10.27
N ASN A 179 36.57 8.26 -11.19
CA ASN A 179 36.27 8.24 -12.62
C ASN A 179 36.08 6.78 -13.03
N PHE A 180 34.85 6.43 -13.42
CA PHE A 180 34.60 5.15 -14.06
C PHE A 180 35.14 5.24 -15.49
N VAL A 181 36.08 4.35 -15.84
CA VAL A 181 36.40 4.08 -17.24
C VAL A 181 35.38 3.03 -17.69
N GLU A 182 34.43 3.43 -18.52
CA GLU A 182 33.61 2.46 -19.25
C GLU A 182 34.55 1.70 -20.18
N VAL A 183 34.67 0.38 -19.95
CA VAL A 183 35.38 -0.51 -20.86
C VAL A 183 34.29 -1.10 -21.75
N ASP A 184 34.26 -0.70 -23.01
CA ASP A 184 33.29 -1.22 -23.99
C ASP A 184 33.40 -2.75 -24.06
N GLY A 185 32.33 -3.48 -23.70
CA GLY A 185 32.21 -4.92 -23.97
C GLY A 185 31.96 -5.87 -22.80
N PHE A 186 31.31 -5.44 -21.70
CA PHE A 186 30.74 -6.36 -20.70
C PHE A 186 29.25 -6.10 -20.48
#